data_AF-A0A350CQT0-F1
#
_entry.id   AF-A0A350CQT0-F1
#
_cell.length_a   1.000
_cell.length_b   1.000
_cell.length_c   1.000
_cell.angle_alpha   90.00
_cell.angle_beta   90.00
_cell.angle_gamma   90.00
#
_symmetry.space_group_name_H-M   'P 1'
#
loop_
_entity.id
_entity.type
_entity.pdbx_description
1 polymer ?
#
loop_
_entity_poly.entity_id
_entity_poly.type
_entity_poly.pdbx_seq_one_letter_code
_entity_poly.pdbx_strand_id
1 'polypeptide(L)'
;RRWTVREAAQFIGLGGRGPTIVGDPRQVADELIAWLDETGIDGFNLTYALAFEDMQGVVELVVPELRRRGRYRGEHTESEGGVTLRERLLGAGPRLLDTHPGRQVRIDTPLRPAA
;
A
#
# COMPACT_ATOMS: atom_id res chain seq x y z
N ARG A 1 9.02 -25.12 -17.66
CA ARG A 1 10.23 -24.58 -18.35
C ARG A 1 11.39 -24.56 -17.36
N ARG A 2 12.63 -24.89 -17.77
CA ARG A 2 13.84 -24.70 -16.96
C ARG A 2 14.52 -23.40 -17.39
N TRP A 3 14.86 -22.53 -16.45
CA TRP A 3 15.45 -21.22 -16.75
C TRP A 3 16.97 -21.27 -16.61
N THR A 4 17.66 -20.53 -17.48
CA THR A 4 19.05 -20.12 -17.27
C THR A 4 19.13 -19.00 -16.23
N VAL A 5 20.30 -18.82 -15.63
CA VAL A 5 20.55 -17.70 -14.69
C VAL A 5 20.25 -16.35 -15.35
N ARG A 6 20.58 -16.19 -16.64
CA ARG A 6 20.30 -14.97 -17.39
C ARG A 6 18.80 -14.68 -17.50
N GLU A 7 18.01 -15.69 -17.86
CA GLU A 7 16.54 -15.54 -17.97
C GLU A 7 15.92 -15.22 -16.61
N ALA A 8 16.40 -15.86 -15.54
CA ALA A 8 15.97 -15.54 -14.18
C ALA A 8 16.30 -14.10 -13.79
N ALA A 9 17.52 -13.64 -14.07
CA ALA A 9 17.94 -12.26 -13.81
C ALA A 9 17.11 -11.24 -14.61
N GLN A 10 16.79 -11.55 -15.86
CA GLN A 10 15.94 -10.70 -16.69
C GLN A 10 14.50 -10.62 -16.16
N PHE A 11 13.95 -11.75 -15.72
CA PHE A 11 12.61 -11.79 -15.16
C PHE A 11 12.48 -10.99 -13.87
N ILE A 12 13.42 -11.16 -12.92
CA ILE A 12 13.40 -10.42 -11.64
C ILE A 12 13.91 -8.98 -11.76
N GLY A 13 14.44 -8.60 -12.92
CA GLY A 13 14.98 -7.26 -13.16
C GLY A 13 13.93 -6.16 -13.01
N LEU A 14 12.65 -6.51 -13.22
CA LEU A 14 11.50 -5.64 -12.99
C LEU A 14 10.60 -6.26 -11.91
N GLY A 15 10.27 -5.50 -10.87
CA GLY A 15 9.46 -5.99 -9.74
C GLY A 15 10.23 -6.83 -8.71
N GLY A 16 11.51 -7.16 -8.98
CA GLY A 16 12.34 -7.92 -8.05
C GLY A 16 11.77 -9.32 -7.83
N ARG A 17 11.44 -9.64 -6.58
CA ARG A 17 10.76 -10.89 -6.22
C ARG A 17 9.25 -10.73 -6.05
N GLY A 18 8.75 -9.49 -6.15
CA GLY A 18 7.32 -9.22 -6.12
C GLY A 18 6.66 -9.59 -7.45
N PRO A 19 5.36 -9.85 -7.45
CA PRO A 19 4.60 -10.02 -8.67
C PRO A 19 4.53 -8.70 -9.46
N THR A 20 4.57 -8.81 -10.79
CA THR A 20 4.35 -7.68 -11.69
C THR A 20 3.04 -7.90 -12.43
N ILE A 21 2.11 -6.95 -12.30
CA ILE A 21 0.81 -6.99 -12.99
C ILE A 21 0.90 -6.08 -14.21
N VAL A 22 0.59 -6.61 -15.39
CA VAL A 22 0.60 -5.86 -16.65
C VAL A 22 -0.73 -6.07 -17.35
N GLY A 23 -1.44 -4.99 -17.64
CA GLY A 23 -2.74 -5.04 -18.29
C GLY A 23 -3.41 -3.67 -18.35
N ASP A 24 -4.66 -3.67 -18.82
CA ASP A 24 -5.51 -2.49 -18.72
C ASP A 24 -5.93 -2.21 -17.26
N PRO A 25 -6.47 -1.02 -16.96
CA PRO A 25 -6.81 -0.64 -15.59
C PRO A 25 -7.84 -1.57 -14.92
N ARG A 26 -8.75 -2.17 -15.69
CA ARG A 26 -9.74 -3.12 -15.16
C ARG A 26 -9.06 -4.41 -14.77
N GLN A 27 -8.17 -4.94 -15.62
CA GLN A 27 -7.40 -6.15 -15.34
C GLN A 27 -6.52 -6.00 -14.10
N VAL A 28 -5.85 -4.85 -13.96
CA VAL A 28 -5.04 -4.56 -12.77
C VAL A 28 -5.92 -4.50 -11.51
N ALA A 29 -7.06 -3.81 -11.58
CA ALA A 29 -7.98 -3.75 -10.44
C ALA A 29 -8.57 -5.12 -10.08
N ASP A 30 -8.92 -5.95 -11.06
CA ASP A 30 -9.44 -7.30 -10.83
C ASP A 30 -8.41 -8.18 -10.11
N GLU A 31 -7.13 -8.13 -10.53
CA GLU A 31 -6.04 -8.89 -9.88
C GLU A 31 -5.79 -8.43 -8.44
N LEU A 32 -5.75 -7.11 -8.19
CA LEU A 32 -5.59 -6.56 -6.84
C LEU A 32 -6.75 -6.97 -5.92
N ILE A 33 -7.98 -6.95 -6.42
CA ILE A 33 -9.15 -7.36 -5.65
C ILE A 33 -9.15 -8.87 -5.39
N ALA A 34 -8.76 -9.68 -6.38
CA ALA A 34 -8.62 -11.12 -6.19
C ALA A 34 -7.65 -11.43 -5.05
N TRP A 35 -6.46 -10.80 -5.02
CA TRP A 35 -5.52 -11.01 -3.92
C TRP A 35 -6.10 -10.56 -2.57
N LEU A 36 -6.80 -9.44 -2.51
CA LEU A 36 -7.45 -8.97 -1.28
C LEU A 36 -8.51 -9.97 -0.78
N ASP A 37 -9.40 -10.41 -1.67
CA ASP A 37 -10.51 -11.29 -1.33
C ASP A 37 -10.04 -12.73 -1.01
N GLU A 38 -8.99 -13.22 -1.68
CA GLU A 38 -8.49 -14.59 -1.50
C GLU A 38 -7.52 -14.75 -0.32
N THR A 39 -6.75 -13.71 0.00
CA THR A 39 -5.68 -13.79 1.01
C THR A 39 -6.00 -13.05 2.31
N GLY A 40 -6.95 -12.11 2.28
CA GLY A 40 -7.32 -11.29 3.43
C GLY A 40 -6.29 -10.21 3.78
N ILE A 41 -5.43 -9.81 2.85
CA ILE A 41 -4.53 -8.66 3.03
C ILE A 41 -5.30 -7.34 3.08
N ASP A 42 -4.79 -6.38 3.86
CA ASP A 42 -5.43 -5.07 4.05
C ASP A 42 -5.03 -4.01 2.99
N GLY A 43 -4.02 -4.29 2.18
CA GLY A 43 -3.52 -3.36 1.17
C GLY A 43 -2.19 -3.76 0.55
N PHE A 44 -1.64 -2.84 -0.24
CA PHE A 44 -0.46 -3.08 -1.08
C PHE A 44 0.62 -2.03 -0.85
N ASN A 45 1.88 -2.48 -0.86
CA ASN A 45 3.01 -1.60 -1.12
C ASN A 45 3.28 -1.63 -2.62
N LEU A 46 3.06 -0.51 -3.30
CA LEU A 46 3.29 -0.40 -4.73
C LEU A 46 4.76 -0.01 -5.00
N THR A 47 5.42 -0.78 -5.85
CA THR A 47 6.72 -0.44 -6.42
C THR A 47 6.56 0.11 -7.82
N TYR A 48 7.56 0.84 -8.29
CA TYR A 48 7.56 1.46 -9.61
C TYR A 48 8.74 0.99 -10.47
N ALA A 49 8.50 0.89 -11.77
CA ALA A 49 9.51 0.90 -12.81
C ALA A 49 9.98 2.34 -13.09
N LEU A 50 9.01 3.26 -13.19
CA LEU A 50 9.19 4.69 -13.42
C LEU A 50 8.46 5.45 -12.30
N ALA A 51 9.24 6.13 -11.45
CA ALA A 51 8.76 6.57 -10.14
C ALA A 51 7.52 7.47 -10.18
N PHE A 52 7.45 8.41 -11.12
CA PHE A 52 6.37 9.39 -11.17
C PHE A 52 5.24 8.93 -12.08
N GLU A 53 5.58 8.37 -13.24
CA GLU A 53 4.65 7.93 -14.27
C GLU A 53 3.79 6.76 -13.80
N ASP A 54 4.39 5.77 -13.12
CA ASP A 54 3.63 4.62 -12.65
C ASP A 54 2.67 5.01 -11.53
N MET A 55 3.10 5.87 -10.61
CA MET A 55 2.23 6.35 -9.54
C MET A 55 1.10 7.22 -10.08
N GLN A 56 1.38 8.07 -11.07
CA GLN A 56 0.35 8.83 -11.78
C GLN A 56 -0.64 7.90 -12.48
N GLY A 57 -0.15 6.88 -13.20
CA GLY A 57 -1.00 5.88 -13.86
C GLY A 57 -1.90 5.13 -12.89
N VAL A 58 -1.39 4.76 -11.71
CA VAL A 58 -2.20 4.15 -10.65
C VAL A 58 -3.33 5.09 -10.21
N VAL A 59 -3.01 6.35 -9.92
CA VAL A 59 -3.99 7.34 -9.44
C VAL A 59 -5.04 7.67 -10.51
N GLU A 60 -4.63 7.85 -11.75
CA GLU A 60 -5.51 8.29 -12.84
C GLU A 60 -6.33 7.15 -13.43
N LEU A 61 -5.80 5.91 -13.42
CA LEU A 61 -6.42 4.79 -14.13
C LEU A 61 -6.96 3.71 -13.18
N VAL A 62 -6.18 3.30 -12.17
CA VAL A 62 -6.52 2.15 -11.31
C VAL A 62 -7.40 2.56 -10.12
N VAL A 63 -7.13 3.70 -9.48
CA VAL A 63 -7.94 4.18 -8.35
C VAL A 63 -9.43 4.37 -8.73
N PRO A 64 -9.79 4.95 -9.89
CA PRO A 64 -11.20 5.03 -10.30
C PRO A 64 -11.87 3.66 -10.45
N GLU A 65 -11.13 2.67 -10.97
CA GLU A 65 -11.58 1.29 -11.13
C GLU A 65 -11.87 0.64 -9.76
N LEU A 66 -10.99 0.84 -8.77
CA LEU A 66 -11.17 0.32 -7.42
C LEU A 66 -12.31 1.03 -6.68
N ARG A 67 -12.45 2.35 -6.84
CA ARG A 67 -13.54 3.14 -6.24
C ARG A 67 -14.90 2.70 -6.75
N ARG A 68 -15.05 2.51 -8.08
CA ARG A 68 -16.30 2.03 -8.68
C ARG A 68 -16.72 0.65 -8.13
N ARG A 69 -15.75 -0.19 -7.75
CA ARG A 69 -15.97 -1.51 -7.15
C ARG A 69 -16.09 -1.46 -5.61
N GLY A 70 -16.05 -0.28 -4.99
CA GLY A 70 -16.13 -0.13 -3.52
C GLY A 70 -14.92 -0.69 -2.78
N ARG A 71 -13.78 -0.84 -3.45
CA ARG A 71 -12.53 -1.41 -2.92
C ARG A 71 -11.43 -0.37 -2.69
N TYR A 72 -11.76 0.90 -2.87
CA TYR A 72 -10.91 2.03 -2.48
C TYR A 72 -11.79 3.13 -1.90
N ARG A 73 -11.26 3.86 -0.91
CA ARG A 73 -11.98 4.95 -0.26
C ARG A 73 -12.38 6.02 -1.28
N GLY A 74 -13.54 6.64 -1.09
CA GLY A 74 -14.04 7.72 -1.95
C GLY A 74 -13.10 8.92 -2.00
N GLU A 75 -13.49 9.96 -2.72
CA GLU A 75 -12.80 11.25 -2.61
C GLU A 75 -12.76 11.66 -1.14
N HIS A 76 -11.57 12.06 -0.67
CA HIS A 76 -11.36 12.51 0.69
C HIS A 76 -12.47 13.50 1.03
N THR A 77 -13.39 13.11 1.92
CA THR A 77 -14.22 14.09 2.58
C THR A 77 -13.24 15.04 3.25
N GLU A 78 -13.24 16.30 2.81
CA GLU A 78 -12.41 17.40 3.29
C GLU A 78 -12.51 17.60 4.82
N SER A 79 -13.37 16.84 5.50
CA SER A 79 -13.52 16.68 6.94
C SER A 79 -12.45 15.83 7.64
N GLU A 80 -11.42 15.30 6.97
CA GLU A 80 -10.35 14.48 7.59
C GLU A 80 -9.09 15.25 8.03
N GLY A 81 -9.11 16.58 7.99
CA GLY A 81 -8.07 17.39 8.64
C GLY A 81 -7.98 17.05 10.13
N GLY A 82 -6.81 16.59 10.59
CA GLY A 82 -6.56 16.28 12.00
C GLY A 82 -6.60 14.80 12.39
N VAL A 83 -6.86 13.88 11.44
CA VAL A 83 -6.78 12.42 11.69
C VAL A 83 -5.36 11.92 11.46
N THR A 84 -4.76 11.26 12.43
CA THR A 84 -3.43 10.67 12.32
C THR A 84 -3.41 9.45 11.38
N LEU A 85 -2.24 9.09 10.87
CA LEU A 85 -2.07 7.88 10.07
C LEU A 85 -2.54 6.62 10.81
N ARG A 86 -2.33 6.55 12.13
CA ARG A 86 -2.74 5.40 12.94
C ARG A 86 -4.26 5.27 12.99
N GLU A 87 -4.97 6.36 13.21
CA GLU A 87 -6.43 6.39 13.16
C GLU A 87 -6.94 5.95 11.78
N ARG A 88 -6.30 6.43 10.72
CA ARG A 88 -6.68 6.12 9.34
C ARG A 88 -6.48 4.65 8.95
N LEU A 89 -5.43 4.00 9.47
CA LEU A 89 -5.10 2.61 9.14
C LEU A 89 -5.80 1.61 10.07
N LEU A 90 -5.88 1.92 11.37
CA LEU A 90 -6.34 0.97 12.39
C LEU A 90 -7.76 1.25 12.90
N GLY A 91 -8.35 2.42 12.58
CA GLY A 91 -9.66 2.84 13.12
C GLY A 91 -9.67 3.07 14.63
N ALA A 92 -8.50 3.04 15.28
CA ALA A 92 -8.33 3.28 16.71
C ALA A 92 -7.83 4.70 16.98
N GLY A 93 -7.56 5.06 18.23
CA GLY A 93 -7.04 6.39 18.58
C GLY A 93 -5.62 6.68 18.04
N PRO A 94 -5.10 7.90 18.28
CA PRO A 94 -3.82 8.36 17.72
C PRO A 94 -2.59 7.69 18.36
N ARG A 95 -2.80 6.87 19.39
CA ARG A 95 -1.75 6.17 20.17
C ARG A 95 -1.83 4.66 19.95
N LEU A 96 -0.77 3.95 20.36
CA LEU A 96 -0.72 2.50 20.29
C LEU A 96 -1.90 1.88 21.05
N LEU A 97 -2.49 0.82 20.51
CA LEU A 97 -3.52 0.02 21.19
C LEU A 97 -3.02 -0.45 22.57
N ASP A 98 -3.93 -0.66 23.52
CA ASP A 98 -3.55 -1.13 24.87
C ASP A 98 -2.86 -2.50 24.86
N THR A 99 -3.14 -3.32 23.85
CA THR A 99 -2.49 -4.63 23.63
C THR A 99 -1.12 -4.54 22.96
N HIS A 100 -0.72 -3.37 22.46
CA HIS A 100 0.54 -3.22 21.74
C HIS A 100 1.73 -3.22 22.74
N PRO A 101 2.77 -4.06 22.55
CA PRO A 101 3.89 -4.19 23.51
C PRO A 101 4.58 -2.86 23.84
N GLY A 102 4.65 -1.94 22.88
CA GLY A 102 5.18 -0.58 23.10
C GLY A 102 4.45 0.25 24.18
N ARG A 103 3.26 -0.15 24.65
CA ARG A 103 2.59 0.46 25.80
C ARG A 103 3.22 0.08 27.15
N GLN A 104 4.02 -0.98 27.19
CA GLN A 104 4.75 -1.42 28.39
C GLN A 104 6.02 -0.60 28.62
N VAL A 105 6.48 0.13 27.60
CA VAL A 105 7.69 0.95 27.66
C VAL A 105 7.29 2.39 27.92
N ARG A 106 7.76 2.95 29.04
CA ARG A 106 7.76 4.39 29.27
C ARG A 106 9.09 4.96 28.78
N ILE A 107 9.02 5.86 27.81
CA ILE A 107 10.19 6.60 27.34
C ILE A 107 10.24 7.89 28.16
N ASP A 108 10.99 7.85 29.26
CA ASP A 108 11.17 9.00 30.16
C ASP A 108 12.29 9.95 29.67
N THR A 109 12.93 9.63 28.55
CA THR A 109 13.96 10.50 27.96
C THR A 109 13.31 11.74 27.35
N PRO A 110 13.63 12.95 27.83
CA PRO A 110 13.12 14.16 27.21
C PRO A 110 13.60 14.21 25.77
N LEU A 111 12.66 14.39 24.83
CA LEU A 111 12.98 14.68 23.44
C LEU A 111 13.89 15.91 23.44
N ARG A 112 15.14 15.76 23.00
CA ARG A 112 15.98 16.93 22.75
C ARG A 112 15.23 17.80 21.72
N PRO A 113 15.07 19.11 21.97
CA PRO A 113 14.50 19.98 20.95
C PRO A 113 15.33 19.82 19.68
N ALA A 114 14.65 19.72 18.53
CA ALA A 114 15.32 19.78 17.25
C ALA A 114 16.08 21.12 17.17
N ALA A 115 17.36 21.06 16.80
CA ALA A 115 18.21 22.23 16.59
C ALA A 115 17.74 23.06 15.39
#